data_AF-A0A519DJA5-F1
#
_entry.id   AF-A0A519DJA5-F1
#
_cell.length_a   1.000
_cell.length_b   1.000
_cell.length_c   1.000
_cell.angle_alpha   90.00
_cell.angle_beta   90.00
_cell.angle_gamma   90.00
#
_symmetry.space_group_name_H-M   'P 1'
#
loop_
_entity.id
_entity.type
_entity.pdbx_description
1 polymer ?
#
loop_
_entity_poly.entity_id
_entity_poly.type
_entity_poly.pdbx_seq_one_letter_code
_entity_poly.pdbx_strand_id
1 'polypeptide(L)' 'MEKDSEAPHRNYDRQWDEIEDMLEIAEGRGVEWQSWFEECRDNSDKEGMKEAARNYKALQGVIKCLKWVLGEEGVDHPLE' A
#
# COMPACT_ATOMS: atom_id res chain seq x y z
N MET A 1 17.96 -36.03 2.08
CA MET A 1 17.53 -34.96 3.01
C MET A 1 16.68 -34.01 2.19
N GLU A 2 15.37 -34.29 2.13
CA GLU A 2 14.43 -33.41 1.43
C GLU A 2 14.27 -32.14 2.27
N LYS A 3 14.45 -30.99 1.62
CA LYS A 3 14.00 -29.72 2.16
C LYS A 3 12.51 -29.67 1.91
N ASP A 4 11.71 -29.95 2.93
CA ASP A 4 10.32 -29.51 2.94
C ASP A 4 10.35 -27.97 2.86
N SER A 5 10.03 -27.44 1.68
CA SER A 5 9.60 -26.06 1.53
C SER A 5 8.19 -25.98 2.12
N GLU A 6 8.10 -25.95 3.45
CA GLU A 6 6.84 -25.68 4.12
C GLU A 6 6.42 -24.25 3.77
N ALA A 7 5.27 -24.13 3.11
CA ALA A 7 4.67 -22.84 2.81
C ALA A 7 4.52 -22.03 4.12
N PRO A 8 4.62 -20.69 4.07
CA PRO A 8 4.48 -19.87 5.27
C PRO A 8 3.12 -20.12 5.92
N HIS A 9 3.13 -20.42 7.23
CA HIS A 9 1.92 -20.56 8.03
C HIS A 9 1.08 -19.27 8.00
N ARG A 10 -0.24 -19.42 7.83
CA ARG A 10 -1.23 -18.33 7.83
C ARG A 10 -2.29 -18.64 8.88
N ASN A 11 -2.64 -17.66 9.70
CA ASN A 11 -3.60 -17.83 10.80
C ASN A 11 -5.07 -17.66 10.37
N TYR A 12 -5.33 -16.89 9.30
CA TYR A 12 -6.68 -16.66 8.75
C TYR A 12 -7.70 -16.09 9.75
N ASP A 13 -7.23 -15.44 10.80
CA ASP A 13 -8.02 -14.88 11.91
C ASP A 13 -8.19 -13.36 11.82
N ARG A 14 -7.59 -12.71 10.80
CA ARG A 14 -7.67 -11.26 10.61
C ARG A 14 -9.12 -10.85 10.40
N GLN A 15 -9.56 -9.89 11.21
CA GLN A 15 -10.91 -9.35 11.15
C GLN A 15 -11.03 -8.25 10.09
N TRP A 16 -12.27 -7.93 9.70
CA TRP A 16 -12.54 -6.93 8.66
C TRP A 16 -12.15 -5.52 9.09
N ASP A 17 -12.41 -5.16 10.35
CA ASP A 17 -12.00 -3.89 10.96
C ASP A 17 -10.48 -3.70 10.89
N GLU A 18 -9.69 -4.74 11.15
CA GLU A 18 -8.22 -4.66 11.00
C GLU A 18 -7.78 -4.37 9.55
N ILE A 19 -8.55 -4.84 8.55
CA ILE A 19 -8.25 -4.60 7.13
C ILE A 19 -8.67 -3.17 6.73
N GLU A 20 -9.81 -2.71 7.24
CA GLU A 20 -10.28 -1.32 7.07
C GLU A 20 -9.31 -0.32 7.72
N ASP A 21 -8.85 -0.58 8.94
CA ASP A 21 -7.83 0.23 9.62
C ASP A 21 -6.53 0.29 8.81
N MET A 22 -6.10 -0.85 8.24
CA MET A 22 -4.91 -0.90 7.40
C MET A 22 -5.09 -0.10 6.10
N LEU A 23 -6.31 -0.08 5.54
CA LEU A 23 -6.65 0.75 4.38
C LEU A 23 -6.56 2.24 4.73
N GLU A 24 -7.15 2.67 5.85
CA GLU A 24 -7.08 4.05 6.32
C GLU A 24 -5.63 4.51 6.53
N ILE A 25 -4.80 3.67 7.17
CA ILE A 25 -3.37 3.95 7.36
C ILE A 25 -2.64 4.08 6.01
N ALA A 26 -2.95 3.20 5.05
CA ALA A 26 -2.31 3.22 3.74
C ALA A 26 -2.68 4.49 2.94
N GLU A 27 -3.95 4.89 2.98
CA GLU A 27 -4.43 6.13 2.36
C GLU A 27 -3.81 7.37 3.03
N GLY A 28 -3.77 7.40 4.36
CA GLY A 28 -3.14 8.48 5.14
C GLY A 28 -1.66 8.66 4.79
N ARG A 29 -0.88 7.57 4.74
CA ARG A 29 0.51 7.62 4.27
C ARG A 29 0.64 8.06 2.82
N GLY A 30 -0.35 7.72 1.99
CA GLY A 30 -0.42 8.18 0.61
C GLY A 30 -0.46 9.71 0.53
N VAL A 31 -1.31 10.33 1.36
CA VAL A 31 -1.41 11.79 1.48
C VAL A 31 -0.09 12.39 2.00
N GLU A 32 0.51 11.80 3.03
CA GLU A 32 1.81 12.25 3.56
C GLU A 32 2.90 12.29 2.48
N TRP A 33 3.01 11.24 1.65
CA TRP A 33 3.98 11.22 0.55
C TRP A 33 3.68 12.22 -0.55
N GLN A 34 2.40 12.52 -0.82
CA GLN A 34 2.04 13.60 -1.74
C GLN A 34 2.48 14.96 -1.20
N SER A 35 2.19 15.26 0.07
CA SER A 35 2.64 16.49 0.72
C SER A 35 4.16 16.61 0.73
N TRP A 36 4.88 15.52 1.03
CA TRP A 36 6.34 15.49 0.99
C TRP A 36 6.88 15.74 -0.43
N PHE A 37 6.24 15.18 -1.46
CA PHE A 37 6.61 15.46 -2.84
C PHE A 37 6.50 16.96 -3.18
N GLU A 38 5.44 17.62 -2.74
CA GLU A 38 5.23 19.06 -2.95
C GLU A 38 6.29 19.89 -2.23
N GLU A 39 6.62 19.53 -0.98
CA GLU A 39 7.70 20.17 -0.23
C GLU A 39 9.06 20.03 -0.93
N CYS A 40 9.42 18.81 -1.37
CA CYS A 40 10.65 18.58 -2.12
C CYS A 40 10.67 19.37 -3.44
N ARG A 41 9.52 19.45 -4.14
CA ARG A 41 9.40 20.24 -5.38
C ARG A 41 9.69 21.72 -5.12
N ASP A 42 9.09 22.29 -4.08
CA ASP A 42 9.24 23.70 -3.73
C ASP A 42 10.70 24.01 -3.29
N ASN A 43 11.38 23.03 -2.69
CA ASN A 43 12.80 23.09 -2.33
C ASN A 43 13.77 22.71 -3.46
N SER A 44 13.27 22.37 -4.67
CA SER A 44 14.08 21.85 -5.79
C SER A 44 14.90 20.58 -5.46
N ASP A 45 14.46 19.79 -4.48
CA ASP A 45 15.06 18.51 -4.09
C ASP A 45 14.57 17.37 -4.99
N LYS A 46 15.36 17.07 -6.03
CA LYS A 46 15.04 16.04 -7.01
C LYS A 46 15.08 14.61 -6.45
N GLU A 47 15.91 14.34 -5.44
CA GLU A 47 16.01 12.98 -4.89
C GLU A 47 14.85 12.71 -3.93
N GLY A 48 14.48 13.69 -3.09
CA GLY A 48 13.28 13.61 -2.27
C GLY A 48 12.00 13.47 -3.10
N MET A 49 11.87 14.19 -4.22
CA MET A 49 10.75 14.01 -5.16
C MET A 49 10.66 12.57 -5.70
N LYS A 50 11.80 11.96 -6.09
CA LYS A 50 11.82 10.58 -6.60
C LYS A 50 11.45 9.56 -5.53
N GLU A 51 11.91 9.77 -4.31
CA GLU A 51 11.57 8.92 -3.17
C GLU A 51 10.07 8.98 -2.87
N ALA A 52 9.53 10.21 -2.74
CA ALA A 52 8.13 10.45 -2.47
C ALA A 52 7.23 9.81 -3.52
N ALA A 53 7.53 10.03 -4.81
CA ALA A 53 6.77 9.47 -5.91
C ALA A 53 6.77 7.93 -5.92
N ARG A 54 7.91 7.31 -5.57
CA ARG A 54 8.05 5.84 -5.52
C ARG A 54 7.22 5.24 -4.40
N ASN A 55 7.32 5.81 -3.19
CA ASN A 55 6.57 5.33 -2.03
C ASN A 55 5.07 5.52 -2.23
N TYR A 56 4.65 6.69 -2.74
CA TYR A 56 3.26 6.92 -3.13
C TYR A 56 2.77 5.88 -4.13
N LYS A 57 3.53 5.60 -5.19
CA LYS A 57 3.14 4.60 -6.20
C LYS A 57 3.05 3.19 -5.64
N ALA A 58 3.93 2.81 -4.71
CA ALA A 58 3.86 1.51 -4.03
C ALA A 58 2.58 1.41 -3.17
N LEU A 59 2.25 2.46 -2.42
CA LEU A 59 1.04 2.50 -1.61
C LEU A 59 -0.23 2.41 -2.45
N GLN A 60 -0.27 3.01 -3.65
CA GLN A 60 -1.42 2.85 -4.55
C GLN A 60 -1.72 1.38 -4.88
N GLY A 61 -0.68 0.54 -5.01
CA GLY A 61 -0.86 -0.90 -5.20
C GLY A 61 -1.40 -1.60 -3.94
N VAL A 62 -0.93 -1.20 -2.76
CA VAL A 62 -1.43 -1.71 -1.47
C VAL A 62 -2.90 -1.33 -1.28
N ILE A 63 -3.25 -0.07 -1.52
CA ILE A 63 -4.61 0.47 -1.42
C ILE A 63 -5.55 -0.31 -2.35
N LYS A 64 -5.21 -0.43 -3.65
CA LYS A 64 -6.04 -1.20 -4.60
C LYS A 64 -6.26 -2.64 -4.14
N CYS A 65 -5.23 -3.29 -3.59
CA CYS A 65 -5.33 -4.66 -3.08
C CYS A 65 -6.25 -4.75 -1.86
N LEU A 66 -6.13 -3.84 -0.88
CA LEU A 66 -6.98 -3.82 0.31
C LEU A 66 -8.45 -3.55 -0.05
N LYS A 67 -8.70 -2.59 -0.93
CA LYS A 67 -10.05 -2.29 -1.44
C LYS A 67 -10.67 -3.50 -2.16
N TRP A 68 -9.88 -4.20 -2.97
CA TRP A 68 -10.31 -5.43 -3.61
C TRP A 68 -10.61 -6.54 -2.57
N VAL A 69 -9.77 -6.72 -1.55
CA VAL A 69 -10.00 -7.68 -0.45
C VAL A 69 -11.29 -7.37 0.31
N LEU A 70 -11.60 -6.10 0.53
CA LEU A 70 -12.83 -5.63 1.19
C LEU A 70 -14.07 -5.72 0.29
N GLY A 71 -13.91 -5.99 -1.01
CA GLY A 71 -15.02 -6.04 -1.96
C GLY A 71 -15.61 -4.66 -2.27
N GLU A 72 -14.80 -3.60 -2.27
CA GLU A 72 -15.23 -2.25 -2.63
C GLU A 72 -15.85 -2.23 -4.05
N GLU A 73 -17.06 -1.68 -4.17
CA GLU A 73 -17.77 -1.63 -5.44
C GLU A 73 -16.98 -0.83 -6.49
N GLY A 74 -16.80 -1.42 -7.67
CA GLY A 74 -16.06 -0.79 -8.77
C GLY A 74 -14.54 -0.96 -8.70
N VAL A 75 -14.02 -1.77 -7.78
CA VAL A 75 -12.59 -2.12 -7.73
C VAL A 75 -12.31 -3.45 -8.42
N ASP A 76 -11.65 -3.37 -9.58
CA ASP A 76 -11.21 -4.54 -10.34
C ASP A 76 -10.02 -5.25 -9.69
N HIS A 77 -9.71 -6.45 -10.19
CA HIS A 77 -8.59 -7.26 -9.72
C HIS A 77 -7.28 -6.45 -9.68
N PRO A 78 -6.48 -6.49 -8.60
CA PRO A 78 -5.35 -5.57 -8.41
C PRO A 78 -4.21 -5.74 -9.41
N LEU A 79 -4.14 -6.87 -10.11
CA LEU A 79 -3.12 -7.19 -11.12
C LEU A 79 -3.60 -7.04 -12.57
N GLU A 80 -4.87 -6.67 -12.77
CA GLU A 80 -5.43 -6.28 -14.07
C GLU A 80 -5.48 -4.74 -14.17
#